data_AF-A0A2V2DPI5-F1
#
_entry.id   AF-A0A2V2DPI5-F1
#
_cell.length_a   1.000
_cell.length_b   1.000
_cell.length_c   1.000
_cell.angle_alpha   90.00
_cell.angle_beta   90.00
_cell.angle_gamma   90.00
#
_symmetry.space_group_name_H-M   'P 1'
#
loop_
_entity.id
_entity.type
_entity.pdbx_description
1 polymer ?
#
loop_
_entity_poly.entity_id
_entity_poly.type
_entity_poly.pdbx_seq_one_letter_code
_entity_poly.pdbx_strand_id
1 'polypeptide(L)' 'MALFRSKAQKELDFILAELKNYLSNNYKDPAQECRRKLGEKSEQYYRAGKLNDRQYRYYQNLFRQYTAQMKDYHH' A
#
# COMPACT_ATOMS: atom_id res chain seq x y z
N MET A 1 -25.45 -0.48 -1.88
CA MET A 1 -24.57 -0.98 -0.78
C MET A 1 -23.60 0.13 -0.42
N ALA A 2 -23.54 0.48 0.86
CA ALA A 2 -23.07 1.78 1.35
C ALA A 2 -21.63 2.12 0.94
N LEU A 3 -21.46 3.32 0.37
CA LEU A 3 -20.22 3.95 -0.09
C LEU A 3 -19.30 4.40 1.07
N PHE A 4 -19.27 3.68 2.19
CA PHE A 4 -18.38 3.98 3.29
C PHE A 4 -17.13 3.12 3.16
N ARG A 5 -16.10 3.65 2.49
CA ARG A 5 -14.75 3.09 2.58
C ARG A 5 -14.35 3.07 4.06
N SER A 6 -14.04 1.89 4.59
CA SER A 6 -13.62 1.75 5.99
C SER A 6 -12.40 2.60 6.28
N LYS A 7 -12.24 3.05 7.53
CA LYS A 7 -11.06 3.82 7.97
C LYS A 7 -9.74 3.13 7.57
N ALA A 8 -9.71 1.80 7.63
CA ALA A 8 -8.61 0.98 7.15
C ALA A 8 -8.29 1.19 5.65
N GLN A 9 -9.30 1.18 4.78
CA GLN A 9 -9.10 1.43 3.35
C GLN A 9 -8.60 2.85 3.08
N LYS A 10 -9.14 3.85 3.78
CA LYS A 10 -8.69 5.24 3.63
C LYS A 10 -7.21 5.39 4.01
N GLU A 11 -6.78 4.74 5.10
CA GLU A 11 -5.38 4.76 5.53
C GLU A 11 -4.46 4.09 4.51
N LEU A 12 -4.86 2.94 3.95
CA LEU A 12 -4.08 2.25 2.91
C LEU A 12 -4.02 3.04 1.60
N ASP A 13 -5.12 3.69 1.22
CA ASP A 13 -5.17 4.56 0.04
C ASP A 13 -4.28 5.80 0.20
N PHE A 14 -4.24 6.37 1.42
CA PHE A 14 -3.34 7.46 1.75
C PHE A 14 -1.86 7.04 1.66
N ILE A 15 -1.48 5.91 2.26
CA ILE A 15 -0.11 5.36 2.16
C ILE A 15 0.27 5.11 0.69
N LEU A 16 -0.67 4.63 -0.12
CA LEU A 16 -0.45 4.41 -1.55
C LEU A 16 -0.23 5.73 -2.31
N ALA A 17 -0.98 6.77 -1.97
CA ALA A 17 -0.82 8.10 -2.56
C ALA A 17 0.54 8.70 -2.21
N GLU A 18 0.97 8.58 -0.94
CA GLU A 18 2.31 8.99 -0.50
C GLU A 18 3.40 8.21 -1.21
N LEU A 19 3.28 6.89 -1.32
CA LEU A 19 4.22 6.05 -2.05
C LEU A 19 4.42 6.53 -3.49
N LYS A 20 3.32 6.80 -4.21
CA LYS A 20 3.36 7.32 -5.58
C LYS A 20 4.03 8.69 -5.64
N ASN A 21 3.74 9.55 -4.68
CA ASN A 21 4.35 10.88 -4.59
C ASN A 21 5.86 10.77 -4.37
N TYR A 22 6.30 9.94 -3.43
CA TYR A 22 7.74 9.73 -3.17
C TYR A 22 8.47 9.12 -4.37
N LEU A 23 7.87 8.13 -5.04
CA LEU A 23 8.43 7.56 -6.28
C LEU A 23 8.54 8.61 -7.39
N SER A 24 7.51 9.45 -7.55
CA SER A 24 7.52 10.53 -8.55
C SER A 24 8.58 11.60 -8.28
N ASN A 25 8.98 11.78 -7.01
CA ASN A 25 10.01 12.73 -6.59
C ASN A 25 11.39 12.06 -6.41
N ASN A 26 11.56 10.80 -6.83
CA ASN A 26 12.80 10.02 -6.63
C ASN A 26 13.25 9.85 -5.17
N TYR A 27 12.34 10.01 -4.20
CA TYR A 27 12.66 9.79 -2.79
C TYR A 27 12.61 8.29 -2.45
N LYS A 28 13.75 7.60 -2.59
CA LYS A 28 13.86 6.14 -2.42
C LYS A 28 13.54 5.68 -0.98
N ASP A 29 14.14 6.29 0.03
CA ASP A 29 13.93 5.94 1.45
C ASP A 29 12.47 6.03 1.92
N PRO A 30 11.79 7.19 1.80
CA PRO A 30 10.40 7.29 2.26
C PRO A 30 9.45 6.45 1.41
N ALA A 31 9.74 6.26 0.12
CA ALA A 31 8.98 5.31 -0.69
C ALA A 31 9.14 3.87 -0.17
N GLN A 32 10.34 3.45 0.23
CA GLN A 32 10.55 2.11 0.79
C GLN A 32 9.79 1.94 2.11
N GLU A 33 9.77 2.98 2.95
CA GLU A 33 9.00 2.98 4.20
C GLU A 33 7.49 2.89 3.94
N CYS A 34 6.95 3.72 3.03
CA CYS A 34 5.54 3.66 2.65
C CYS A 34 5.15 2.29 2.09
N ARG A 35 6.01 1.68 1.27
CA ARG A 35 5.79 0.33 0.73
C ARG A 35 5.69 -0.68 1.86
N ARG A 36 6.63 -0.64 2.81
CA ARG A 36 6.64 -1.53 3.98
C ARG A 36 5.37 -1.34 4.82
N LYS A 37 5.02 -0.10 5.13
CA LYS A 37 3.78 0.26 5.86
C LYS A 37 2.53 -0.26 5.15
N LEU A 38 2.44 -0.17 3.82
CA LEU A 38 1.31 -0.70 3.04
C LEU A 38 1.14 -2.21 3.25
N GLY A 39 2.24 -2.97 3.20
CA GLY A 39 2.25 -4.41 3.45
C GLY A 39 1.82 -4.76 4.88
N GLU A 40 2.46 -4.15 5.88
CA GLU A 40 2.17 -4.43 7.30
C GLU A 40 0.73 -4.05 7.67
N LYS A 41 0.25 -2.87 7.24
CA LYS A 41 -1.11 -2.40 7.52
C LYS A 41 -2.16 -3.23 6.81
N SER A 42 -1.94 -3.61 5.56
CA SER A 42 -2.90 -4.45 4.82
C SER A 42 -3.08 -5.81 5.48
N GLU A 43 -2.00 -6.42 5.96
CA GLU A 43 -2.08 -7.68 6.69
C GLU A 43 -2.72 -7.52 8.08
N GLN A 44 -2.35 -6.48 8.82
CA GLN A 44 -2.96 -6.16 10.11
C GLN A 44 -4.47 -5.96 9.97
N TYR A 45 -4.91 -5.21 8.97
CA TYR A 45 -6.33 -4.94 8.75
C TYR A 45 -7.11 -6.15 8.24
N TYR A 46 -6.48 -7.02 7.46
CA TYR A 46 -7.08 -8.29 7.06
C TYR A 46 -7.28 -9.22 8.26
N ARG A 47 -6.23 -9.42 9.08
CA ARG A 47 -6.32 -10.23 10.30
C ARG A 47 -7.32 -9.68 11.32
N ALA A 48 -7.46 -8.36 11.38
CA ALA A 48 -8.44 -7.68 12.23
C ALA A 48 -9.88 -7.66 11.66
N GLY A 49 -10.14 -8.30 10.51
CA GLY A 49 -11.46 -8.32 9.87
C GLY A 49 -11.92 -6.96 9.32
N LYS A 50 -11.02 -5.98 9.21
CA LYS A 50 -11.31 -4.63 8.68
C LYS A 50 -11.17 -4.54 7.16
N LEU A 51 -10.58 -5.56 6.54
CA LEU A 51 -10.52 -5.75 5.10
C LEU A 51 -11.13 -7.08 4.71
N ASN A 52 -11.88 -7.08 3.61
CA ASN A 52 -12.31 -8.31 2.97
C ASN A 52 -11.18 -8.89 2.10
N ASP A 53 -11.23 -10.19 1.80
CA ASP A 53 -10.23 -10.89 0.97
C ASP A 53 -9.94 -10.16 -0.34
N ARG A 54 -10.98 -9.69 -1.05
CA ARG A 54 -10.82 -8.91 -2.29
C ARG A 54 -9.99 -7.63 -2.08
N GLN A 55 -10.21 -6.93 -0.99
CA GLN A 55 -9.50 -5.68 -0.68
C GLN A 55 -8.06 -5.98 -0.27
N TYR A 56 -7.85 -7.01 0.56
CA TYR A 56 -6.51 -7.47 0.93
C TYR A 56 -5.69 -7.83 -0.30
N ARG A 57 -6.23 -8.66 -1.21
CA ARG A 57 -5.57 -9.03 -2.48
C ARG A 57 -5.21 -7.84 -3.34
N TYR A 58 -6.09 -6.83 -3.41
CA TYR A 58 -5.82 -5.59 -4.14
C TYR A 58 -4.58 -4.86 -3.59
N TYR A 59 -4.51 -4.64 -2.28
CA TYR A 59 -3.37 -3.95 -1.67
C TYR A 59 -2.08 -4.80 -1.69
N GLN A 60 -2.19 -6.13 -1.56
CA GLN A 60 -1.06 -7.04 -1.73
C GLN A 60 -0.49 -7.01 -3.16
N ASN A 61 -1.34 -7.00 -4.18
CA ASN A 61 -0.90 -6.87 -5.56
C ASN A 61 -0.15 -5.55 -5.80
N LEU A 62 -0.67 -4.44 -5.27
CA LEU A 62 0.02 -3.15 -5.33
C LEU A 62 1.37 -3.21 -4.61
N PHE A 63 1.42 -3.75 -3.39
CA PHE A 63 2.67 -3.94 -2.66
C PHE A 63 3.71 -4.72 -3.49
N ARG A 64 3.30 -5.83 -4.13
CA ARG A 64 4.18 -6.63 -4.99
C ARG A 64 4.63 -5.86 -6.23
N GLN A 65 3.73 -5.15 -6.89
CA GLN A 65 4.04 -4.32 -8.05
C GLN A 65 5.08 -3.26 -7.72
N TYR A 66 4.87 -2.50 -6.65
CA TYR A 66 5.84 -1.48 -6.22
C TYR A 66 7.15 -2.09 -5.69
N THR A 67 7.10 -3.29 -5.10
CA THR A 67 8.32 -4.04 -4.73
C THR A 67 9.15 -4.37 -5.97
N ALA A 68 8.51 -4.83 -7.05
CA ALA A 68 9.19 -5.13 -8.30
C ALA A 68 9.75 -3.85 -8.94
N GLN A 69 8.95 -2.79 -9.04
CA GLN A 69 9.41 -1.51 -9.58
C GLN A 69 10.61 -0.96 -8.82
N MET A 70 10.61 -1.03 -7.49
CA MET A 70 11.73 -0.57 -6.66
C MET A 70 13.00 -1.41 -6.78
N LYS A 71 12.88 -2.70 -7.10
CA LYS A 71 14.06 -3.57 -7.34
C LYS A 71 14.78 -3.23 -8.65
N ASP A 72 14.03 -2.73 -9.63
CA ASP A 72 14.57 -2.30 -10.93
C ASP A 72 15.28 -0.92 -10.85
N TYR A 73 15.14 -0.18 -9.75
CA TYR A 73 15.87 1.09 -9.49
C TYR A 73 17.36 0.91 -9.12
N HIS A 74 17.96 -0.24 -9.48
CA HIS A 74 19.42 -0.40 -9.57
C HIS A 74 19.85 0.06 -10.96
N HIS A 75 20.33 1.29 -11.06
CA HIS A 75 21.12 1.76 -12.18
C HIS A 75 22.38 2.44 -11.64
#